data_AF-A0A1G1CMF4-F1
#
_entry.id   AF-A0A1G1CMF4-F1
#
_cell.length_a   1.000
_cell.length_b   1.000
_cell.length_c   1.000
_cell.angle_alpha   90.00
_cell.angle_beta   90.00
_cell.angle_gamma   90.00
#
_symmetry.space_group_name_H-M   'P 1'
#
loop_
_entity.id
_entity.type
_entity.pdbx_description
1 polymer ?
#
loop_
_entity_poly.entity_id
_entity_poly.type
_entity_poly.pdbx_seq_one_letter_code
_entity_poly.pdbx_strand_id
1 'polypeptide(L)' 'MAFSYTNSKGQTYYLHKKDVTLKNGRAQTIYFFARDVRDGSLNAVPGGYAVVETSRTGMPVLKKA' A
#
# COMPACT_ATOMS: atom_id res chain seq x y z
N MET A 1 -9.13 -9.68 -7.59
CA MET A 1 -9.83 -8.64 -6.81
C MET A 1 -8.77 -7.91 -6.00
N ALA A 2 -8.70 -6.58 -6.10
CA ALA A 2 -7.71 -5.80 -5.36
C ALA A 2 -7.92 -5.96 -3.85
N PHE A 3 -6.82 -6.12 -3.11
CA PHE A 3 -6.83 -6.17 -1.65
C PHE A 3 -7.31 -4.83 -1.12
N SER A 4 -8.41 -4.86 -0.36
CA SER A 4 -8.99 -3.69 0.28
C SER A 4 -8.76 -3.70 1.79
N TYR A 5 -8.54 -2.53 2.37
CA TYR A 5 -8.42 -2.32 3.79
C TYR A 5 -9.28 -1.11 4.20
N THR A 6 -10.17 -1.30 5.17
CA THR A 6 -10.94 -0.21 5.77
C THR A 6 -10.22 0.25 7.02
N ASN A 7 -9.85 1.53 7.06
CA ASN A 7 -9.15 2.08 8.21
C ASN A 7 -10.09 2.32 9.41
N SER A 8 -9.52 2.66 10.56
CA SER A 8 -10.24 3.07 11.78
C SER A 8 -11.23 4.23 11.60
N LYS A 9 -11.13 4.98 10.49
CA LYS A 9 -12.03 6.10 10.14
C LYS A 9 -13.13 5.69 9.15
N GLY A 10 -13.28 4.41 8.84
CA GLY A 10 -14.30 3.90 7.91
C GLY A 10 -14.00 4.16 6.44
N GLN A 11 -12.78 4.58 6.09
CA GLN A 11 -12.36 4.80 4.71
C GLN A 11 -11.72 3.56 4.11
N THR A 12 -12.22 3.13 2.95
CA THR A 12 -11.66 2.00 2.21
C THR A 12 -10.50 2.45 1.33
N TYR A 13 -9.42 1.68 1.41
CA TYR A 13 -8.25 1.82 0.57
C TYR A 13 -7.93 0.48 -0.09
N TYR A 14 -7.28 0.54 -1.24
CA TYR A 14 -6.83 -0.60 -2.02
C TYR A 14 -5.31 -0.59 -2.09
N LEU A 15 -4.70 -1.78 -2.03
CA LEU A 15 -3.25 -1.93 -2.12
C LEU A 15 -2.79 -1.97 -3.58
N HIS A 16 -1.72 -1.24 -3.86
CA HIS A 16 -1.06 -1.20 -5.16
C HIS A 16 0.46 -1.30 -5.01
N LYS A 17 1.13 -1.67 -6.09
CA LYS A 17 2.57 -1.55 -6.26
C LYS A 17 2.91 -0.60 -7.40
N LYS A 18 4.06 0.06 -7.29
CA LYS A 18 4.66 0.83 -8.38
C LYS A 18 6.16 0.65 -8.34
N ASP A 19 6.76 0.43 -9.49
CA ASP A 19 8.20 0.46 -9.65
C ASP A 19 8.63 1.91 -9.88
N VAL A 20 9.51 2.40 -9.01
CA VAL A 20 10.05 3.76 -9.07
C VAL A 20 11.57 3.69 -9.16
N THR A 21 12.14 4.57 -9.98
CA THR A 21 13.59 4.78 -10.01
C THR A 21 13.95 5.88 -9.03
N LEU A 22 14.73 5.54 -8.01
CA LEU A 22 15.24 6.50 -7.04
C LEU A 22 16.27 7.42 -7.67
N LYS A 23 16.54 8.57 -7.03
CA LYS A 23 17.49 9.58 -7.53
C LYS A 23 18.92 9.04 -7.74
N ASN A 24 19.29 7.94 -7.08
CA ASN A 24 20.59 7.27 -7.24
C ASN A 24 20.61 6.22 -8.38
N GLY A 25 19.57 6.16 -9.21
CA GLY A 25 19.46 5.21 -10.32
C GLY A 25 18.96 3.82 -9.94
N ARG A 26 18.72 3.54 -8.66
CA ARG A 26 18.21 2.23 -8.21
C ARG A 26 16.70 2.12 -8.46
N ALA A 27 16.29 1.04 -9.12
CA ALA A 27 14.89 0.64 -9.18
C ALA A 27 14.42 0.06 -7.84
N GLN A 28 13.27 0.51 -7.37
CA GLN A 28 12.61 0.00 -6.17
C GLN A 28 11.11 -0.16 -6.41
N THR A 29 10.56 -1.31 -6.05
CA THR A 29 9.11 -1.48 -5.95
C THR A 29 8.65 -0.86 -4.63
N ILE A 30 7.74 0.10 -4.73
CA ILE A 30 7.03 0.67 -3.58
C ILE A 30 5.61 0.10 -3.54
N TYR A 31 5.10 -0.04 -2.32
CA TYR A 31 3.71 -0.40 -2.06
C TYR A 31 3.00 0.79 -1.44
N PHE A 32 1.77 1.04 -1.88
CA PHE A 32 0.98 2.16 -1.40
C PHE A 32 -0.51 1.83 -1.43
N PHE A 33 -1.27 2.58 -0.65
CA PHE A 33 -2.72 2.47 -0.57
C PHE A 33 -3.37 3.69 -1.25
N ALA A 34 -4.40 3.44 -2.08
CA ALA A 34 -5.21 4.49 -2.71
C ALA A 34 -6.71 4.23 -2.50
N ARG A 35 -7.57 5.25 -2.63
CA ARG A 35 -9.02 5.14 -2.39
C ARG A 35 -9.79 4.48 -3.52
N ASP A 36 -9.13 4.24 -4.65
CA ASP A 36 -9.69 3.66 -5.85
C ASP A 36 -8.74 2.61 -6.43
N VAL A 37 -9.30 1.65 -7.15
CA VAL A 37 -8.54 0.59 -7.83
C VAL A 37 -7.95 1.16 -9.12
N ARG A 38 -6.66 0.93 -9.31
CA ARG A 38 -5.87 1.44 -10.43
C ARG A 38 -4.92 0.35 -10.91
N ASP A 39 -4.21 0.63 -12.00
CA ASP A 39 -3.11 -0.20 -12.46
C ASP A 39 -2.06 -0.40 -11.37
N GLY A 40 -1.54 -1.62 -11.29
CA GLY A 40 -0.64 -2.04 -10.22
C GLY A 40 -1.35 -2.46 -8.93
N SER A 41 -2.68 -2.55 -8.91
CA SER A 41 -3.40 -3.13 -7.77
C SER A 41 -2.95 -4.57 -7.47
N LEU A 42 -2.84 -4.90 -6.19
CA LEU A 42 -2.45 -6.22 -5.72
C LEU A 42 -3.64 -6.94 -5.13
N ASN A 43 -3.71 -8.26 -5.32
CA ASN A 43 -4.79 -9.06 -4.75
C ASN A 43 -4.53 -9.45 -3.28
N ALA A 44 -3.30 -9.30 -2.79
CA ALA A 44 -2.91 -9.66 -1.42
C ALA A 44 -1.71 -8.83 -0.96
N VAL A 45 -1.53 -8.77 0.36
CA VAL A 45 -0.33 -8.21 0.98
C VAL A 45 0.86 -9.12 0.68
N PRO A 46 2.00 -8.59 0.18
CA PRO A 46 3.20 -9.39 -0.06
C PRO A 46 3.72 -10.03 1.22
N GLY A 47 4.32 -11.22 1.11
CA GLY A 47 4.90 -11.94 2.25
C GLY A 47 5.96 -11.10 2.98
N GLY A 48 5.94 -11.16 4.31
CA GLY A 48 6.85 -10.39 5.17
C GLY A 48 6.43 -8.92 5.39
N TYR A 49 5.23 -8.53 4.94
CA TYR A 49 4.64 -7.24 5.23
C TYR A 49 3.31 -7.40 5.98
N ALA A 50 3.02 -6.43 6.84
CA ALA A 50 1.74 -6.29 7.53
C ALA A 50 1.15 -4.90 7.26
N VAL A 51 -0.18 -4.82 7.20
CA VAL A 51 -0.87 -3.53 7.10
C VAL A 51 -0.93 -2.90 8.49
N VAL A 52 -0.48 -1.66 8.59
CA VAL A 52 -0.59 -0.86 9.81
C VAL A 52 -1.15 0.51 9.46
N GLU A 53 -1.87 1.13 10.37
CA GLU A 53 -2.36 2.49 10.20
C GLU A 53 -1.40 3.50 10.82
N THR A 54 -1.13 4.59 10.13
CA THR A 54 -0.42 5.73 10.75
C THR A 54 -1.34 6.40 11.77
N SER A 55 -0.86 6.57 13.01
CA SER A 55 -1.65 7.13 14.11
C SER A 55 -2.18 8.55 13.84
N ARG A 56 -1.43 9.36 13.07
CA ARG A 56 -1.78 10.76 12.80
C ARG A 56 -2.89 10.93 11.77
N THR A 57 -2.83 10.20 10.65
CA THR A 57 -3.78 10.40 9.54
C THR A 57 -4.80 9.26 9.41
N GLY A 58 -4.52 8.09 9.99
CA GLY A 58 -5.27 6.85 9.73
C GLY A 58 -4.97 6.25 8.35
N MET A 59 -3.89 6.67 7.69
CA MET A 59 -3.50 6.11 6.39
C MET A 59 -2.92 4.70 6.57
N PRO A 60 -3.46 3.69 5.87
CA PRO A 60 -2.87 2.36 5.86
C PRO A 60 -1.54 2.37 5.09
N VAL A 61 -0.54 1.71 5.66
CA VAL A 61 0.80 1.53 5.09
C VAL A 61 1.26 0.09 5.32
N LEU A 62 2.19 -0.38 4.49
CA LEU A 62 2.85 -1.66 4.73
C LEU A 62 4.08 -1.47 5.61
N LYS A 63 4.16 -2.22 6.71
CA LYS A 63 5.34 -2.34 7.56
C LYS A 63 5.93 -3.73 7.37
N LYS A 64 7.26 -3.81 7.26
CA LYS A 64 7.95 -5.10 7.28
C LYS A 64 7.74 -5.76 8.65
N ALA A 65 7.19 -6.98 8.64
CA ALA A 65 6.94 -7.77 9.85
C ALA A 65 8.26 -8.33 10.39
#